data_AF-A0AAI9SW54-F1
#
_entry.id   AF-A0AAI9SW54-F1
#
_cell.length_a   1.000
_cell.length_b   1.000
_cell.length_c   1.000
_cell.angle_alpha   90.00
_cell.angle_beta   90.00
_cell.angle_gamma   90.00
#
_symmetry.space_group_name_H-M   'P 1'
#
loop_
_entity.id
_entity.type
_entity.pdbx_description
1 polymer ?
#
loop_
_entity_poly.entity_id
_entity_poly.type
_entity_poly.pdbx_seq_one_letter_code
_entity_poly.pdbx_strand_id
1 'polypeptide(L)'
;MIRRSKSQETLSTLIDELVARDQDRENENNNDDNRQGLTPSSDAESLISQETLVQSPKCQIFGQASSDFRYYRELPLVSTYLHTGIHLYPSWSSIGVGSRTAAAATTTTASSSPPPPPPSSVTTMRPLLSRNSKLFNNLFSINSPFLIIENYNQEGKRQTFCRVDFKIHSNQITYYILHFPTLAHRDVYLLNNNSYSPSVDFELSGTHMRCVGGVSGTSTAFASRNSTIKIYVMQSSLGLLTNNMKLHDPKKKTIDLSENKLAGLIQKQDRKGIDGEMRLAWSKRLINSPLACSVDLGDVKMKLDNEDKHGSFIKRGVIKSWDYINSDQGTGIVSEEISIIACILMVLREQESRKYKGDKKEMVR
;
A
#
# COMPACT_ATOMS: atom_id res chain seq x y z
N MET A 1 15.93 43.34 -14.32
CA MET A 1 14.79 43.70 -13.45
C MET A 1 13.60 42.81 -13.87
N ILE A 2 13.42 41.68 -13.20
CA ILE A 2 12.45 40.63 -13.59
C ILE A 2 11.34 40.60 -12.54
N ARG A 3 10.12 40.98 -12.94
CA ARG A 3 8.92 40.91 -12.11
C ARG A 3 8.49 39.43 -11.98
N ARG A 4 8.54 38.89 -10.75
CA ARG A 4 7.80 37.69 -10.36
C ARG A 4 6.37 38.11 -10.00
N SER A 5 5.38 37.67 -10.78
CA SER A 5 3.98 37.70 -10.38
C SER A 5 3.72 36.59 -9.36
N LYS A 6 3.33 36.98 -8.15
CA LYS A 6 2.68 36.10 -7.17
C LYS A 6 1.17 36.15 -7.45
N SER A 7 0.54 34.99 -7.56
CA SER A 7 -0.91 34.85 -7.37
C SER A 7 -1.13 33.85 -6.23
N GLN A 8 -1.17 34.38 -5.02
CA GLN A 8 -1.91 33.80 -3.90
C GLN A 8 -3.40 34.15 -4.06
N GLU A 9 -4.25 33.43 -3.32
CA GLU A 9 -5.72 33.54 -3.21
C GLU A 9 -6.47 32.74 -4.28
N THR A 10 -7.14 31.64 -3.95
CA THR A 10 -8.40 31.58 -3.19
C THR A 10 -8.80 30.12 -2.87
N LEU A 11 -9.69 29.91 -1.89
CA LEU A 11 -10.42 28.67 -1.50
C LEU A 11 -9.93 27.91 -0.24
N SER A 12 -9.62 28.61 0.85
CA SER A 12 -9.58 27.99 2.19
C SER A 12 -10.73 28.43 3.11
N THR A 13 -11.48 29.48 2.77
CA THR A 13 -12.51 30.06 3.66
C THR A 13 -13.94 29.58 3.41
N LEU A 14 -14.21 28.80 2.36
CA LEU A 14 -15.57 28.34 2.05
C LEU A 14 -15.90 26.92 2.56
N ILE A 15 -14.91 26.17 3.06
CA ILE A 15 -15.12 24.81 3.58
C ILE A 15 -15.39 24.85 5.09
N ASP A 16 -14.78 25.77 5.83
CA ASP A 16 -14.97 25.88 7.28
C ASP A 16 -16.39 26.35 7.66
N GLU A 17 -17.06 27.15 6.83
CA GLU A 17 -18.47 27.56 7.07
C GLU A 17 -19.50 26.46 6.82
N LEU A 18 -19.18 25.44 6.01
CA LEU A 18 -20.08 24.30 5.77
C LEU A 18 -19.94 23.23 6.86
N VAL A 19 -18.75 23.05 7.41
CA VAL A 19 -18.51 22.11 8.52
C VAL A 19 -19.10 22.61 9.85
N ALA A 20 -19.11 23.93 10.07
CA ALA A 20 -19.72 24.50 11.27
C ALA A 20 -21.25 24.35 11.31
N ARG A 21 -21.93 24.28 10.16
CA ARG A 21 -23.40 24.17 10.10
C ARG A 21 -23.94 22.75 10.32
N ASP A 22 -23.10 21.72 10.20
CA ASP A 22 -23.50 20.34 10.46
C ASP A 22 -23.28 19.90 11.92
N GLN A 23 -22.57 20.69 12.73
CA GLN A 23 -22.32 20.38 14.15
C GLN A 23 -23.41 20.87 15.12
N ASP A 24 -24.29 21.79 14.68
CA ASP A 24 -25.35 22.35 15.53
C ASP A 24 -26.67 21.54 15.51
N ARG A 25 -26.68 20.33 14.93
CA ARG A 25 -27.92 19.50 14.82
C ARG A 25 -27.92 18.16 15.57
N GLU A 26 -26.85 17.81 16.29
CA GLU A 26 -26.78 16.52 17.02
C GLU A 26 -26.50 16.67 18.52
N ASN A 27 -27.04 17.70 19.18
CA ASN A 27 -27.01 17.81 20.64
C ASN A 27 -28.42 17.98 21.21
N GLU A 28 -29.10 16.87 21.47
CA GLU A 28 -30.13 16.74 22.51
C GLU A 28 -30.55 15.26 22.67
N ASN A 29 -29.90 14.53 23.61
CA ASN A 29 -30.55 13.75 24.67
C ASN A 29 -29.63 12.72 25.35
N ASN A 30 -29.29 13.05 26.61
CA ASN A 30 -29.28 12.22 27.83
C ASN A 30 -28.37 10.99 28.02
N ASN A 31 -27.43 11.20 28.95
CA ASN A 31 -26.88 10.34 30.02
C ASN A 31 -27.55 8.97 30.27
N ASP A 32 -26.74 7.91 30.44
CA ASP A 32 -26.39 7.39 31.77
C ASP A 32 -25.31 6.27 31.73
N ASP A 33 -24.61 6.15 32.85
CA ASP A 33 -23.43 5.34 33.14
C ASP A 33 -23.52 3.82 32.88
N ASN A 34 -22.47 3.25 32.26
CA ASN A 34 -21.80 2.07 32.85
C ASN A 34 -20.41 1.81 32.24
N ARG A 35 -19.35 2.02 33.04
CA ARG A 35 -17.97 1.62 32.74
C ARG A 35 -17.75 0.15 33.11
N GLN A 36 -17.69 -0.74 32.13
CA GLN A 36 -16.88 -1.97 32.23
C GLN A 36 -16.20 -2.25 30.88
N GLY A 37 -14.97 -2.76 30.96
CA GLY A 37 -13.95 -2.69 29.92
C GLY A 37 -14.32 -3.34 28.59
N LEU A 38 -14.15 -2.57 27.52
CA LEU A 38 -14.21 -3.03 26.15
C LEU A 38 -12.81 -2.95 25.54
N THR A 39 -12.28 -4.11 25.17
CA THR A 39 -11.11 -4.29 24.32
C THR A 39 -11.29 -3.55 22.99
N PRO A 40 -10.30 -2.80 22.47
CA PRO A 40 -10.43 -2.02 21.24
C PRO A 40 -10.29 -2.86 19.94
N SER A 41 -10.82 -4.09 19.93
CA SER A 41 -10.59 -5.07 18.84
C SER A 41 -11.70 -5.14 17.79
N SER A 42 -12.92 -4.67 18.07
CA SER A 42 -14.08 -4.94 17.18
C SER A 42 -14.17 -4.02 15.96
N ASP A 43 -13.68 -2.78 16.05
CA ASP A 43 -14.00 -1.78 15.02
C ASP A 43 -13.10 -1.89 13.77
N ALA A 44 -11.98 -2.64 13.87
CA ALA A 44 -11.09 -2.92 12.73
C ALA A 44 -11.44 -4.22 11.98
N GLU A 45 -12.28 -5.07 12.57
CA GLU A 45 -12.76 -6.32 11.96
C GLU A 45 -13.96 -6.07 11.02
N SER A 46 -14.73 -5.00 11.22
CA SER A 46 -15.93 -4.70 10.42
C SER A 46 -15.68 -4.09 9.02
N LEU A 47 -14.43 -3.78 8.65
CA LEU A 47 -14.14 -3.08 7.39
C LEU A 47 -14.08 -3.98 6.14
N ILE A 48 -14.13 -5.30 6.34
CA ILE A 48 -14.21 -6.30 5.28
C ILE A 48 -15.22 -7.34 5.76
N SER A 49 -16.52 -7.08 5.54
CA SER A 49 -17.55 -8.07 5.81
C SER A 49 -17.16 -9.38 5.12
N GLN A 50 -17.24 -10.50 5.84
CA GLN A 50 -17.00 -11.86 5.35
C GLN A 50 -18.03 -12.32 4.30
N GLU A 51 -18.80 -11.40 3.71
CA GLU A 51 -19.55 -11.65 2.48
C GLU A 51 -18.54 -11.84 1.35
N THR A 52 -18.17 -13.11 1.24
CA THR A 52 -17.38 -13.79 0.22
C THR A 52 -17.48 -13.11 -1.15
N LEU A 53 -16.37 -13.05 -1.89
CA LEU A 53 -16.23 -12.55 -3.28
C LEU A 53 -17.09 -13.29 -4.34
N VAL A 54 -18.16 -13.95 -3.90
CA VAL A 54 -19.04 -14.88 -4.62
C VAL A 54 -20.24 -14.10 -5.17
N GLN A 55 -20.02 -13.25 -6.17
CA GLN A 55 -21.16 -12.64 -6.89
C GLN A 55 -21.10 -12.73 -8.42
N SER A 56 -20.14 -13.43 -9.01
CA SER A 56 -20.26 -13.79 -10.44
C SER A 56 -19.45 -15.04 -10.81
N PRO A 57 -20.09 -16.17 -11.16
CA PRO A 57 -19.40 -17.43 -11.50
C PRO A 57 -18.55 -17.37 -12.78
N LYS A 58 -18.55 -16.24 -13.50
CA LYS A 58 -17.71 -16.00 -14.69
C LYS A 58 -16.59 -15.00 -14.45
N CYS A 59 -16.48 -14.40 -13.26
CA CYS A 59 -15.42 -13.44 -12.96
C CYS A 59 -14.12 -14.20 -12.69
N GLN A 60 -13.09 -13.89 -13.47
CA GLN A 60 -11.72 -14.35 -13.20
C GLN A 60 -10.88 -13.20 -12.65
N ILE A 61 -10.06 -13.51 -11.65
CA ILE A 61 -9.06 -12.62 -11.07
C ILE A 61 -7.73 -13.34 -11.22
N PHE A 62 -6.80 -12.74 -11.94
CA PHE A 62 -5.49 -13.33 -12.27
C PHE A 62 -5.58 -14.70 -12.98
N GLY A 63 -6.65 -14.91 -13.75
CA GLY A 63 -6.94 -16.19 -14.41
C GLY A 63 -7.54 -17.26 -13.50
N GLN A 64 -7.68 -17.00 -12.19
CA GLN A 64 -8.36 -17.88 -11.23
C GLN A 64 -9.82 -17.47 -11.07
N ALA A 65 -10.73 -18.40 -10.72
CA ALA A 65 -12.12 -18.04 -10.50
C ALA A 65 -12.23 -17.17 -9.24
N SER A 66 -13.14 -16.18 -9.22
CA SER A 66 -13.29 -15.31 -8.05
C SER A 66 -13.69 -16.07 -6.78
N SER A 67 -14.33 -17.24 -6.92
CA SER A 67 -14.66 -18.17 -5.83
C SER A 67 -13.43 -18.79 -5.16
N ASP A 68 -12.27 -18.82 -5.83
CA ASP A 68 -11.06 -19.44 -5.30
C ASP A 68 -10.37 -18.53 -4.27
N PHE A 69 -10.65 -17.22 -4.31
CA PHE A 69 -10.11 -16.20 -3.40
C PHE A 69 -10.80 -16.23 -2.04
N ARG A 70 -10.65 -17.35 -1.32
CA ARG A 70 -11.31 -17.60 -0.04
C ARG A 70 -10.39 -17.49 1.18
N TYR A 71 -9.08 -17.30 0.97
CA TYR A 71 -8.11 -17.24 2.06
C TYR A 71 -7.78 -15.80 2.39
N TYR A 72 -8.31 -15.32 3.51
CA TYR A 72 -8.01 -13.99 4.01
C TYR A 72 -6.63 -13.93 4.67
N ARG A 73 -5.85 -12.90 4.33
CA ARG A 73 -4.48 -12.67 4.82
C ARG A 73 -4.39 -11.34 5.54
N GLU A 74 -3.74 -11.34 6.69
CA GLU A 74 -3.28 -10.13 7.37
C GLU A 74 -1.75 -10.14 7.44
N LEU A 75 -1.13 -9.28 6.64
CA LEU A 75 0.32 -9.17 6.49
C LEU A 75 0.82 -7.94 7.27
N PRO A 76 1.42 -8.12 8.46
CA PRO A 76 1.80 -6.98 9.30
C PRO A 76 2.93 -6.17 8.71
N LEU A 77 2.81 -4.84 8.76
CA LEU A 77 3.87 -3.90 8.44
C LEU A 77 4.52 -3.41 9.74
N VAL A 78 5.80 -3.72 9.91
CA VAL A 78 6.58 -3.31 11.09
C VAL A 78 7.87 -2.62 10.71
N SER A 79 8.37 -1.80 11.62
CA SER A 79 9.68 -1.16 11.54
C SER A 79 10.46 -1.46 12.80
N THR A 80 11.78 -1.59 12.69
CA THR A 80 12.65 -1.75 13.86
C THR A 80 13.05 -0.37 14.38
N TYR A 81 13.18 -0.21 15.70
CA TYR A 81 13.46 1.09 16.32
C TYR A 81 14.76 1.74 15.80
N LEU A 82 15.74 0.93 15.38
CA LEU A 82 17.05 1.39 14.90
C LEU A 82 17.13 1.55 13.38
N HIS A 83 16.22 0.93 12.61
CA HIS A 83 16.20 1.06 11.15
C HIS A 83 14.83 1.53 10.69
N THR A 84 14.80 2.68 10.02
CA THR A 84 13.60 3.26 9.42
C THR A 84 13.02 2.43 8.26
N GLY A 85 13.59 1.26 7.97
CA GLY A 85 13.05 0.29 7.03
C GLY A 85 11.71 -0.28 7.48
N ILE A 86 10.96 -0.76 6.51
CA ILE A 86 9.65 -1.40 6.70
C ILE A 86 9.78 -2.87 6.29
N HIS A 87 9.24 -3.75 7.13
CA HIS A 87 9.22 -5.19 6.94
C HIS A 87 7.76 -5.66 6.91
N LEU A 88 7.42 -6.45 5.90
CA LEU A 88 6.14 -7.12 5.77
C LEU A 88 6.30 -8.58 6.20
N TYR A 89 5.47 -9.02 7.14
CA TYR A 89 5.50 -10.37 7.68
C TYR A 89 4.29 -11.18 7.20
N PRO A 90 4.39 -12.53 7.17
CA PRO A 90 3.26 -13.38 6.79
C PRO A 90 2.11 -13.38 7.81
N SER A 91 2.38 -13.10 9.08
CA SER A 91 1.39 -13.03 10.16
C SER A 91 1.91 -12.29 11.39
N TRP A 92 1.05 -11.92 12.33
CA TRP A 92 1.51 -11.37 13.63
C TRP A 92 2.34 -12.38 14.42
N SER A 93 1.99 -13.67 14.36
CA SER A 93 2.70 -14.75 15.03
C SER A 93 4.11 -14.99 14.49
N SER A 94 4.40 -14.58 13.25
CA SER A 94 5.74 -14.68 12.66
C SER A 94 6.73 -13.64 13.19
N ILE A 95 6.26 -12.61 13.90
CA ILE A 95 7.09 -11.52 14.41
C ILE A 95 7.74 -11.96 15.73
N GLY A 96 8.91 -12.59 15.64
CA GLY A 96 9.68 -13.08 16.80
C GLY A 96 10.99 -12.30 17.07
N VAL A 97 11.63 -12.63 18.21
CA VAL A 97 12.87 -12.02 18.76
C VAL A 97 14.09 -12.07 17.81
N GLY A 98 13.98 -12.79 16.68
CA GLY A 98 14.98 -12.86 15.61
C GLY A 98 15.03 -11.67 14.64
N SER A 99 14.14 -10.67 14.76
CA SER A 99 14.16 -9.46 13.90
C SER A 99 15.46 -8.62 13.99
N ARG A 100 16.45 -9.04 14.79
CA ARG A 100 17.75 -8.36 14.95
C ARG A 100 18.88 -8.90 14.05
N THR A 101 18.74 -10.02 13.36
CA THR A 101 19.85 -10.63 12.61
C THR A 101 19.55 -10.84 11.13
N ALA A 102 19.62 -9.75 10.37
CA ALA A 102 19.89 -9.81 8.93
C ALA A 102 21.08 -8.92 8.52
N ALA A 103 21.90 -8.47 9.49
CA ALA A 103 23.03 -7.57 9.23
C ALA A 103 24.37 -7.98 9.89
N ALA A 104 24.45 -9.11 10.60
CA ALA A 104 25.70 -9.54 11.23
C ALA A 104 25.91 -11.05 11.07
N ALA A 105 26.67 -11.43 10.05
CA ALA A 105 27.24 -12.77 9.94
C ALA A 105 28.63 -12.67 9.31
N THR A 106 29.55 -12.01 10.03
CA THR A 106 31.00 -12.16 9.80
C THR A 106 31.75 -11.92 11.11
N THR A 107 31.90 -12.96 11.94
CA THR A 107 33.14 -13.25 12.68
C THR A 107 32.98 -14.55 13.44
N THR A 108 33.76 -15.54 13.03
CA THR A 108 33.92 -16.84 13.65
C THR A 108 34.89 -16.71 14.83
N THR A 109 34.46 -17.02 16.05
CA THR A 109 35.36 -17.45 17.13
C THR A 109 34.80 -18.73 17.75
N ALA A 110 35.62 -19.76 17.74
CA ALA A 110 35.30 -21.09 18.24
C ALA A 110 35.29 -21.10 19.77
N SER A 111 34.25 -21.67 20.38
CA SER A 111 34.35 -22.20 21.75
C SER A 111 33.60 -23.53 21.84
N SER A 112 34.23 -24.48 22.52
CA SER A 112 33.86 -25.88 22.62
C SER A 112 33.05 -26.16 23.89
N SER A 113 31.73 -26.28 23.75
CA SER A 113 30.88 -27.07 24.66
C SER A 113 29.50 -27.31 24.01
N PRO A 114 28.89 -28.50 24.15
CA PRO A 114 27.58 -28.77 23.56
C PRO A 114 26.46 -28.17 24.43
N PRO A 115 25.61 -27.27 23.90
CA PRO A 115 24.47 -26.75 24.64
C PRO A 115 23.34 -27.80 24.75
N PRO A 116 22.46 -27.70 25.77
CA PRO A 116 21.30 -28.55 25.91
C PRO A 116 20.36 -28.44 24.69
N PRO A 117 19.58 -29.49 24.38
CA PRO A 117 18.69 -29.48 23.22
C PRO A 117 17.69 -28.31 23.34
N PRO A 118 17.55 -27.47 22.29
CA PRO A 118 16.64 -26.34 22.33
C PRO A 118 15.19 -26.83 22.46
N PRO A 119 14.33 -26.11 23.20
CA PRO A 119 12.89 -26.35 23.16
C PRO A 119 12.40 -26.25 21.72
N SER A 120 11.44 -27.12 21.38
CA SER A 120 10.81 -27.28 20.07
C SER A 120 10.70 -25.96 19.30
N SER A 121 11.34 -25.97 18.13
CA SER A 121 11.61 -24.82 17.26
C SER A 121 10.43 -23.87 17.07
N VAL A 122 10.48 -22.70 17.71
CA VAL A 122 9.80 -21.51 17.18
C VAL A 122 10.55 -21.16 15.90
N THR A 123 10.07 -21.65 14.76
CA THR A 123 10.63 -21.29 13.45
C THR A 123 10.37 -19.81 13.23
N THR A 124 11.35 -18.99 13.59
CA THR A 124 11.34 -17.55 13.38
C THR A 124 11.25 -17.28 11.88
N MET A 125 10.07 -16.88 11.41
CA MET A 125 9.86 -16.59 10.01
C MET A 125 10.43 -15.21 9.66
N ARG A 126 11.23 -15.18 8.59
CA ARG A 126 11.78 -13.97 8.00
C ARG A 126 10.65 -13.13 7.38
N PRO A 127 10.82 -11.80 7.23
CA PRO A 127 9.82 -11.00 6.54
C PRO A 127 9.72 -11.43 5.07
N LEU A 128 8.49 -11.44 4.54
CA LEU A 128 8.19 -11.72 3.13
C LEU A 128 8.85 -10.70 2.22
N LEU A 129 8.63 -9.43 2.57
CA LEU A 129 9.14 -8.29 1.83
C LEU A 129 9.76 -7.33 2.83
N SER A 130 10.85 -6.70 2.42
CA SER A 130 11.52 -5.70 3.22
C SER A 130 11.97 -4.57 2.35
N ARG A 131 11.98 -3.38 2.92
CA ARG A 131 12.51 -2.21 2.25
C ARG A 131 13.37 -1.45 3.22
N ASN A 132 14.64 -1.32 2.87
CA ASN A 132 15.57 -0.52 3.63
C ASN A 132 15.23 0.96 3.44
N SER A 133 15.26 1.72 4.53
CA SER A 133 15.12 3.16 4.46
C SER A 133 16.44 3.78 4.02
N LYS A 134 16.50 4.17 2.75
CA LYS A 134 17.57 5.01 2.25
C LYS A 134 17.18 6.46 2.52
N LEU A 135 17.32 6.90 3.77
CA LEU A 135 17.03 8.29 4.16
C LEU A 135 17.87 9.33 3.40
N PHE A 136 19.03 8.94 2.82
CA PHE A 136 19.98 9.91 2.27
C PHE A 136 20.60 9.60 0.90
N ASN A 137 20.39 8.41 0.29
CA ASN A 137 21.21 7.99 -0.87
C ASN A 137 20.54 8.04 -2.26
N ASN A 138 19.23 8.29 -2.37
CA ASN A 138 18.53 8.28 -3.67
C ASN A 138 17.91 9.64 -4.07
N LEU A 139 18.12 10.71 -3.31
CA LEU A 139 17.52 12.02 -3.63
C LEU A 139 18.30 12.83 -4.67
N PHE A 140 19.55 12.44 -5.00
CA PHE A 140 20.45 13.28 -5.81
C PHE A 140 21.00 12.61 -7.08
N SER A 141 20.72 11.33 -7.34
CA SER A 141 21.11 10.70 -8.60
C SER A 141 19.94 10.62 -9.56
N ILE A 142 20.09 11.34 -10.68
CA ILE A 142 19.24 11.18 -11.88
C ILE A 142 19.23 9.69 -12.23
N ASN A 143 18.03 9.11 -12.39
CA ASN A 143 17.77 7.68 -12.63
C ASN A 143 17.87 6.73 -11.43
N SER A 144 17.95 7.23 -10.19
CA SER A 144 17.78 6.35 -9.03
C SER A 144 16.35 5.81 -8.92
N PRO A 145 16.18 4.56 -8.49
CA PRO A 145 14.86 4.00 -8.26
C PRO A 145 14.17 4.74 -7.11
N PHE A 146 12.86 4.98 -7.28
CA PHE A 146 11.96 5.52 -6.27
C PHE A 146 11.96 4.66 -5.01
N LEU A 147 11.92 3.34 -5.20
CA LEU A 147 11.86 2.33 -4.14
C LEU A 147 12.56 1.03 -4.59
N ILE A 148 13.19 0.34 -3.65
CA ILE A 148 13.64 -1.04 -3.83
C ILE A 148 13.01 -1.87 -2.70
N ILE A 149 12.31 -2.93 -3.07
CA ILE A 149 11.72 -3.91 -2.17
C ILE A 149 12.49 -5.22 -2.38
N GLU A 150 12.95 -5.79 -1.27
CA GLU A 150 13.80 -6.96 -1.20
C GLU A 150 13.02 -8.13 -0.58
N ASN A 151 13.29 -9.34 -1.05
CA ASN A 151 12.89 -10.57 -0.36
C ASN A 151 14.14 -11.41 -0.05
N TYR A 152 13.95 -12.60 0.51
CA TYR A 152 15.00 -13.57 0.75
C TYR A 152 14.87 -14.73 -0.24
N ASN A 153 15.97 -15.14 -0.87
CA ASN A 153 16.00 -16.34 -1.71
C ASN A 153 15.97 -17.62 -0.85
N GLN A 154 16.00 -18.79 -1.50
CA GLN A 154 16.00 -20.10 -0.82
C GLN A 154 17.23 -20.30 0.08
N GLU A 155 18.37 -19.70 -0.26
CA GLU A 155 19.59 -19.69 0.57
C GLU A 155 19.51 -18.70 1.74
N GLY A 156 18.43 -17.94 1.82
CA GLY A 156 18.25 -16.92 2.84
C GLY A 156 19.08 -15.65 2.62
N LYS A 157 19.58 -15.41 1.42
CA LYS A 157 20.24 -14.14 1.04
C LYS A 157 19.21 -13.14 0.54
N ARG A 158 19.42 -11.86 0.87
CA ARG A 158 18.59 -10.77 0.36
C ARG A 158 18.80 -10.60 -1.14
N GLN A 159 17.71 -10.37 -1.86
CA GLN A 159 17.73 -10.06 -3.29
C GLN A 159 16.67 -9.01 -3.62
N THR A 160 16.84 -8.32 -4.75
CA THR A 160 15.82 -7.38 -5.23
C THR A 160 14.61 -8.14 -5.72
N PHE A 161 13.49 -8.03 -5.01
CA PHE A 161 12.22 -8.59 -5.43
C PHE A 161 11.50 -7.64 -6.40
N CYS A 162 11.43 -6.36 -6.03
CA CYS A 162 10.83 -5.31 -6.86
C CYS A 162 11.68 -4.05 -6.86
N ARG A 163 11.98 -3.53 -8.05
CA ARG A 163 12.55 -2.19 -8.25
C ARG A 163 11.47 -1.28 -8.80
N VAL A 164 11.34 -0.09 -8.22
CA VAL A 164 10.29 0.86 -8.58
C VAL A 164 10.92 2.10 -9.16
N ASP A 165 10.56 2.43 -10.40
CA ASP A 165 10.91 3.69 -11.05
C ASP A 165 9.68 4.61 -11.10
N PHE A 166 9.89 5.92 -11.07
CA PHE A 166 8.83 6.93 -11.14
C PHE A 166 8.97 7.76 -12.40
N LYS A 167 7.85 8.04 -13.07
CA LYS A 167 7.81 8.87 -14.27
C LYS A 167 6.61 9.80 -14.30
N ILE A 168 6.75 10.85 -15.08
CA ILE A 168 5.73 11.86 -15.32
C ILE A 168 5.30 11.70 -16.79
N HIS A 169 4.01 11.47 -17.02
CA HIS A 169 3.43 11.49 -18.36
C HIS A 169 2.94 12.90 -18.71
N SER A 170 2.24 13.53 -17.78
CA SER A 170 1.80 14.93 -17.86
C SER A 170 1.74 15.55 -16.46
N ASN A 171 1.41 16.83 -16.36
CA ASN A 171 1.26 17.52 -15.07
C ASN A 171 0.22 16.86 -14.15
N GLN A 172 -0.77 16.17 -14.71
CA GLN A 172 -1.86 15.54 -13.95
C GLN A 172 -1.78 14.00 -13.94
N ILE A 173 -0.91 13.40 -14.76
CA ILE A 173 -0.77 11.94 -14.86
C ILE A 173 0.70 11.57 -14.62
N THR A 174 0.94 10.82 -13.55
CA THR A 174 2.24 10.23 -13.23
C THR A 174 2.10 8.73 -13.19
N TYR A 175 3.20 8.00 -13.23
CA TYR A 175 3.15 6.55 -13.11
C TYR A 175 4.38 5.97 -12.44
N TYR A 176 4.16 4.86 -11.74
CA TYR A 176 5.23 4.00 -11.25
C TYR A 176 5.39 2.80 -12.18
N ILE A 177 6.61 2.32 -12.30
CA ILE A 177 6.91 1.06 -12.96
C ILE A 177 7.55 0.14 -11.94
N LEU A 178 6.87 -0.95 -11.62
CA LEU A 178 7.36 -1.99 -10.72
C LEU A 178 7.99 -3.09 -11.57
N HIS A 179 9.30 -3.23 -11.46
CA HIS A 179 10.11 -4.25 -12.13
C HIS A 179 10.32 -5.41 -11.18
N PHE A 180 10.01 -6.63 -11.60
CA PHE A 180 10.18 -7.85 -10.81
C PHE A 180 11.23 -8.78 -11.44
N PRO A 181 12.53 -8.60 -11.14
CA PRO A 181 13.60 -9.39 -11.77
C PRO A 181 13.50 -10.89 -11.48
N THR A 182 12.91 -11.25 -10.35
CA THR A 182 12.75 -12.65 -9.91
C THR A 182 11.53 -13.35 -10.52
N LEU A 183 10.63 -12.60 -11.17
CA LEU A 183 9.37 -13.10 -11.75
C LEU A 183 9.40 -12.96 -13.28
N ALA A 184 10.35 -13.64 -13.92
CA ALA A 184 10.55 -13.60 -15.39
C ALA A 184 10.64 -12.16 -15.98
N HIS A 185 11.23 -11.22 -15.23
CA HIS A 185 11.33 -9.80 -15.61
C HIS A 185 9.99 -9.12 -15.91
N ARG A 186 8.96 -9.50 -15.16
CA ARG A 186 7.63 -8.89 -15.24
C ARG A 186 7.64 -7.42 -14.83
N ASP A 187 6.88 -6.61 -15.56
CA ASP A 187 6.68 -5.18 -15.29
C ASP A 187 5.20 -4.88 -15.01
N VAL A 188 4.92 -4.03 -14.02
CA VAL A 188 3.58 -3.53 -13.71
C VAL A 188 3.59 -2.00 -13.69
N TYR A 189 2.66 -1.38 -14.42
CA TYR A 189 2.53 0.07 -14.53
C TYR A 189 1.36 0.55 -13.66
N LEU A 190 1.66 1.45 -12.72
CA LEU A 190 0.67 2.08 -11.85
C LEU A 190 0.39 3.49 -12.37
N LEU A 191 -0.75 3.70 -13.02
CA LEU A 191 -1.12 4.97 -13.65
C LEU A 191 -1.89 5.83 -12.66
N ASN A 192 -1.27 6.91 -12.19
CA ASN A 192 -1.84 7.81 -11.19
C ASN A 192 -2.61 8.95 -11.85
N ASN A 193 -3.92 9.05 -11.58
CA ASN A 193 -4.68 10.28 -11.78
C ASN A 193 -4.45 11.21 -10.58
N ASN A 194 -3.72 12.31 -10.80
CA ASN A 194 -3.47 13.34 -9.78
C ASN A 194 -4.41 14.56 -9.92
N SER A 195 -5.45 14.48 -10.74
CA SER A 195 -6.46 15.52 -10.94
C SER A 195 -7.67 15.32 -10.00
N TYR A 196 -8.87 15.74 -10.43
CA TYR A 196 -10.12 15.45 -9.74
C TYR A 196 -10.38 13.93 -9.65
N SER A 197 -10.99 13.49 -8.54
CA SER A 197 -11.19 12.07 -8.18
C SER A 197 -9.92 11.21 -8.31
N PRO A 198 -8.90 11.47 -7.47
CA PRO A 198 -7.61 10.81 -7.53
C PRO A 198 -7.71 9.29 -7.36
N SER A 199 -6.96 8.57 -8.19
CA SER A 199 -6.98 7.11 -8.25
C SER A 199 -5.72 6.59 -8.93
N VAL A 200 -5.49 5.28 -8.79
CA VAL A 200 -4.43 4.59 -9.52
C VAL A 200 -5.00 3.39 -10.22
N ASP A 201 -4.80 3.30 -11.52
CA ASP A 201 -5.23 2.15 -12.30
C ASP A 201 -4.01 1.34 -12.73
N PHE A 202 -4.16 0.01 -12.72
CA PHE A 202 -3.13 -0.91 -13.17
C PHE A 202 -3.76 -2.21 -13.66
N GLU A 203 -2.97 -2.99 -14.39
CA GLU A 203 -3.35 -4.30 -14.89
C GLU A 203 -2.35 -5.35 -14.42
N LEU A 204 -2.85 -6.49 -13.94
CA LEU A 204 -2.03 -7.62 -13.53
C LEU A 204 -2.66 -8.91 -14.05
N SER A 205 -1.91 -9.68 -14.84
CA SER A 205 -2.39 -10.97 -15.39
C SER A 205 -3.74 -10.81 -16.11
N GLY A 206 -3.91 -9.76 -16.93
CA GLY A 206 -5.17 -9.46 -17.62
C GLY A 206 -6.29 -8.92 -16.73
N THR A 207 -6.06 -8.72 -15.43
CA THR A 207 -7.05 -8.21 -14.49
C THR A 207 -6.85 -6.73 -14.28
N HIS A 208 -7.86 -5.93 -14.62
CA HIS A 208 -7.85 -4.48 -14.37
C HIS A 208 -8.22 -4.19 -12.92
N MET A 209 -7.46 -3.28 -12.31
CA MET A 209 -7.65 -2.88 -10.92
C MET A 209 -7.57 -1.38 -10.77
N ARG A 210 -8.26 -0.90 -9.74
CA ARG A 210 -8.26 0.51 -9.32
C ARG A 210 -7.98 0.61 -7.84
N CYS A 211 -6.98 1.40 -7.49
CA CYS A 211 -6.73 1.85 -6.13
C CYS A 211 -7.50 3.14 -5.85
N VAL A 212 -8.16 3.19 -4.70
CA VAL A 212 -8.78 4.40 -4.14
C VAL A 212 -8.45 4.53 -2.65
N GLY A 213 -8.64 5.74 -2.13
CA GLY A 213 -8.30 6.07 -0.75
C GLY A 213 -6.80 6.32 -0.60
N GLY A 214 -6.41 7.55 -0.23
CA GLY A 214 -5.01 7.88 0.01
C GLY A 214 -4.10 7.70 -1.18
N VAL A 215 -4.49 8.20 -2.36
CA VAL A 215 -3.59 8.17 -3.52
C VAL A 215 -3.52 9.52 -4.25
N SER A 216 -3.98 10.60 -3.61
CA SER A 216 -4.05 11.93 -4.23
C SER A 216 -2.81 12.78 -4.01
N GLY A 217 -2.34 13.47 -5.04
CA GLY A 217 -1.23 14.42 -4.93
C GLY A 217 -1.49 15.65 -4.06
N THR A 218 -2.70 15.86 -3.54
CA THR A 218 -3.14 17.12 -2.91
C THR A 218 -3.65 16.98 -1.48
N SER A 219 -4.09 15.79 -1.06
CA SER A 219 -4.45 15.49 0.33
C SER A 219 -3.95 14.10 0.72
N THR A 220 -3.25 14.03 1.84
CA THR A 220 -2.76 12.76 2.38
C THR A 220 -3.88 12.03 3.13
N ALA A 221 -4.07 10.74 2.86
CA ALA A 221 -5.00 9.97 3.67
C ALA A 221 -4.51 9.79 5.11
N PHE A 222 -3.21 9.94 5.37
CA PHE A 222 -2.61 9.75 6.71
C PHE A 222 -2.93 10.90 7.67
N ALA A 223 -3.62 11.95 7.22
CA ALA A 223 -4.16 12.99 8.09
C ALA A 223 -5.37 12.50 8.90
N SER A 224 -6.11 11.49 8.42
CA SER A 224 -7.24 10.89 9.12
C SER A 224 -6.82 9.60 9.84
N ARG A 225 -7.29 9.41 11.09
CA ARG A 225 -6.90 8.30 11.98
C ARG A 225 -7.23 6.88 11.48
N ASN A 226 -7.85 6.72 10.31
CA ASN A 226 -8.20 5.43 9.71
C ASN A 226 -7.92 5.44 8.19
N SER A 227 -6.72 5.87 7.82
CA SER A 227 -6.34 5.92 6.41
C SER A 227 -6.28 4.50 5.79
N THR A 228 -6.97 4.32 4.67
CA THR A 228 -6.96 3.06 3.94
C THR A 228 -6.72 3.30 2.46
N ILE A 229 -5.86 2.47 1.89
CA ILE A 229 -5.68 2.35 0.43
C ILE A 229 -6.34 1.03 0.05
N LYS A 230 -7.34 1.06 -0.85
CA LYS A 230 -8.15 -0.11 -1.22
C LYS A 230 -8.00 -0.40 -2.71
N ILE A 231 -7.87 -1.67 -3.05
CA ILE A 231 -7.75 -2.16 -4.44
C ILE A 231 -9.04 -2.88 -4.80
N TYR A 232 -9.70 -2.41 -5.87
CA TYR A 232 -10.92 -3.02 -6.41
C TYR A 232 -10.63 -3.67 -7.76
N VAL A 233 -11.31 -4.78 -8.03
CA VAL A 233 -11.29 -5.46 -9.32
C VAL A 233 -12.32 -4.81 -10.24
N MET A 234 -11.86 -4.37 -11.42
CA MET A 234 -12.63 -3.55 -12.35
C MET A 234 -12.86 -4.32 -13.65
N GLN A 235 -14.02 -4.12 -14.27
CA GLN A 235 -14.17 -4.48 -15.67
C GLN A 235 -13.38 -3.50 -16.55
N SER A 236 -12.81 -3.99 -17.65
CA SER A 236 -12.20 -3.12 -18.66
C SER A 236 -13.22 -2.08 -19.16
N SER A 237 -12.86 -0.81 -19.10
CA SER A 237 -13.77 0.29 -19.46
C SER A 237 -13.00 1.57 -19.80
N LEU A 238 -13.65 2.48 -20.54
CA LEU A 238 -13.09 3.78 -20.93
C LEU A 238 -12.74 4.67 -19.73
N GLY A 239 -13.35 4.42 -18.57
CA GLY A 239 -13.10 5.15 -17.34
C GLY A 239 -11.93 4.62 -16.53
N LEU A 240 -11.04 3.80 -17.11
CA LEU A 240 -9.75 3.39 -16.53
C LEU A 240 -8.58 3.96 -17.33
N LEU A 241 -7.51 4.40 -16.67
CA LEU A 241 -6.28 4.86 -17.34
C LEU A 241 -5.52 3.72 -18.05
N THR A 242 -5.72 2.48 -17.64
CA THR A 242 -5.11 1.30 -18.29
C THR A 242 -5.75 0.95 -19.62
N ASN A 243 -6.97 1.42 -19.87
CA ASN A 243 -7.68 1.13 -21.12
C ASN A 243 -6.94 1.76 -22.31
N ASN A 244 -6.66 0.97 -23.35
CA ASN A 244 -5.89 1.39 -24.53
C ASN A 244 -4.49 1.97 -24.20
N MET A 245 -3.93 1.68 -23.03
CA MET A 245 -2.54 2.07 -22.73
C MET A 245 -1.58 1.27 -23.61
N LYS A 246 -0.67 1.96 -24.31
CA LYS A 246 0.36 1.33 -25.15
C LYS A 246 1.74 1.69 -24.63
N LEU A 247 2.71 0.78 -24.80
CA LEU A 247 4.12 1.12 -24.60
C LEU A 247 4.64 1.80 -25.86
N HIS A 248 4.98 3.08 -25.75
CA HIS A 248 5.54 3.87 -26.84
C HIS A 248 7.00 3.50 -27.11
N ASP A 249 7.81 3.39 -26.06
CA ASP A 249 9.22 2.97 -26.16
C ASP A 249 9.48 1.91 -25.08
N PRO A 250 9.65 0.62 -25.45
CA PRO A 250 9.93 -0.44 -24.49
C PRO A 250 11.26 -0.27 -23.75
N LYS A 251 12.28 0.35 -24.37
CA LYS A 251 13.59 0.55 -23.74
C LYS A 251 13.52 1.67 -22.72
N LYS A 252 12.88 2.78 -23.09
CA LYS A 252 12.64 3.91 -22.19
C LYS A 252 11.43 3.71 -21.31
N LYS A 253 10.67 2.63 -21.46
CA LYS A 253 9.44 2.29 -20.74
C LYS A 253 8.50 3.50 -20.60
N THR A 254 8.23 4.17 -21.73
CA THR A 254 7.30 5.29 -21.80
C THR A 254 5.95 4.81 -22.30
N ILE A 255 4.88 5.33 -21.72
CA ILE A 255 3.50 4.99 -22.08
C ILE A 255 2.92 6.03 -23.04
N ASP A 256 2.02 5.57 -23.91
CA ASP A 256 1.12 6.40 -24.69
C ASP A 256 -0.32 6.22 -24.19
N LEU A 257 -0.98 7.36 -23.97
CA LEU A 257 -2.36 7.49 -23.49
C LEU A 257 -3.21 8.38 -24.43
N SER A 258 -2.73 8.66 -25.65
CA SER A 258 -3.42 9.53 -26.61
C SER A 258 -4.83 9.04 -26.97
N GLU A 259 -5.03 7.72 -27.01
CA GLU A 259 -6.33 7.07 -27.26
C GLU A 259 -7.16 6.83 -25.99
N ASN A 260 -6.64 7.18 -24.80
CA ASN A 260 -7.34 6.97 -23.53
C ASN A 260 -8.29 8.14 -23.24
N LYS A 261 -9.59 7.85 -23.22
CA LYS A 261 -10.65 8.85 -22.98
C LYS A 261 -10.47 9.59 -21.65
N LEU A 262 -10.24 8.85 -20.56
CA LEU A 262 -10.06 9.43 -19.23
C LEU A 262 -8.81 10.32 -19.17
N ALA A 263 -7.71 9.91 -19.78
CA ALA A 263 -6.47 10.70 -19.85
C ALA A 263 -6.71 12.03 -20.56
N GLY A 264 -7.44 12.04 -21.68
CA GLY A 264 -7.81 13.26 -22.39
C GLY A 264 -8.66 14.21 -21.54
N LEU A 265 -9.60 13.69 -20.74
CA LEU A 265 -10.39 14.49 -19.80
C LEU A 265 -9.54 15.04 -18.65
N ILE A 266 -8.63 14.24 -18.10
CA ILE A 266 -7.69 14.64 -17.05
C ILE A 266 -6.77 15.77 -17.53
N GLN A 267 -6.21 15.65 -18.74
CA GLN A 267 -5.35 16.67 -19.33
C GLN A 267 -6.09 18.00 -19.58
N LYS A 268 -7.37 17.93 -19.96
CA LYS A 268 -8.24 19.10 -20.11
C LYS A 268 -8.78 19.64 -18.79
N GLN A 269 -8.53 18.95 -17.67
CA GLN A 269 -9.09 19.23 -16.36
C GLN A 269 -10.63 19.32 -16.33
N ASP A 270 -11.30 18.56 -17.19
CA ASP A 270 -12.77 18.53 -17.24
C ASP A 270 -13.32 17.74 -16.04
N ARG A 271 -13.55 18.43 -14.92
CA ARG A 271 -14.00 17.80 -13.67
C ARG A 271 -15.31 17.01 -13.84
N LYS A 272 -16.26 17.52 -14.62
CA LYS A 272 -17.55 16.85 -14.84
C LYS A 272 -17.38 15.60 -15.68
N GLY A 273 -16.58 15.68 -16.74
CA GLY A 273 -16.24 14.52 -17.57
C GLY A 273 -15.49 13.45 -16.79
N ILE A 274 -14.46 13.84 -16.02
CA ILE A 274 -13.70 12.93 -15.16
C ILE A 274 -14.63 12.21 -14.20
N ASP A 275 -15.44 12.96 -13.45
CA ASP A 275 -16.35 12.39 -12.46
C ASP A 275 -17.40 11.45 -13.09
N GLY A 276 -17.93 11.80 -14.26
CA GLY A 276 -18.82 10.95 -15.03
C GLY A 276 -18.18 9.61 -15.41
N GLU A 277 -16.99 9.63 -16.02
CA GLU A 277 -16.28 8.41 -16.41
C GLU A 277 -15.84 7.57 -15.19
N MET A 278 -15.40 8.22 -14.11
CA MET A 278 -15.03 7.56 -12.87
C MET A 278 -16.22 6.84 -12.22
N ARG A 279 -17.40 7.48 -12.18
CA ARG A 279 -18.64 6.88 -11.67
C ARG A 279 -19.12 5.72 -12.55
N LEU A 280 -19.05 5.87 -13.86
CA LEU A 280 -19.39 4.78 -14.80
C LEU A 280 -18.44 3.59 -14.69
N ALA A 281 -17.14 3.81 -14.48
CA ALA A 281 -16.21 2.72 -14.20
C ALA A 281 -16.50 2.07 -12.85
N TRP A 282 -16.87 2.84 -11.83
CA TRP A 282 -17.19 2.35 -10.49
C TRP A 282 -18.43 1.46 -10.44
N SER A 283 -19.43 1.73 -11.27
CA SER A 283 -20.60 0.85 -11.42
C SER A 283 -20.27 -0.47 -12.14
N LYS A 284 -19.12 -0.56 -12.81
CA LYS A 284 -18.59 -1.76 -13.47
C LYS A 284 -17.53 -2.49 -12.63
N ARG A 285 -17.52 -2.28 -11.32
CA ARG A 285 -16.73 -3.13 -10.41
C ARG A 285 -17.22 -4.56 -10.52
N LEU A 286 -16.28 -5.50 -10.66
CA LEU A 286 -16.61 -6.91 -10.75
C LEU A 286 -16.94 -7.51 -9.38
N ILE A 287 -16.41 -6.87 -8.32
CA ILE A 287 -16.62 -7.29 -6.94
C ILE A 287 -16.82 -6.05 -6.06
N ASN A 288 -17.81 -6.12 -5.17
CA ASN A 288 -18.16 -5.01 -4.28
C ASN A 288 -17.15 -4.82 -3.13
N SER A 289 -16.45 -5.90 -2.76
CA SER A 289 -15.41 -5.90 -1.72
C SER A 289 -14.01 -5.67 -2.33
N PRO A 290 -13.11 -4.95 -1.63
CA PRO A 290 -11.75 -4.78 -2.10
C PRO A 290 -11.00 -6.11 -2.06
N LEU A 291 -10.20 -6.38 -3.10
CA LEU A 291 -9.31 -7.55 -3.17
C LEU A 291 -8.21 -7.45 -2.11
N ALA A 292 -7.68 -6.24 -1.92
CA ALA A 292 -6.67 -5.95 -0.93
C ALA A 292 -6.80 -4.52 -0.41
N CYS A 293 -6.34 -4.28 0.81
CA CYS A 293 -6.20 -2.95 1.35
C CYS A 293 -4.96 -2.81 2.25
N SER A 294 -4.40 -1.61 2.29
CA SER A 294 -3.42 -1.22 3.30
C SER A 294 -4.13 -0.35 4.33
N VAL A 295 -4.03 -0.72 5.60
CA VAL A 295 -4.55 0.05 6.73
C VAL A 295 -3.37 0.62 7.51
N ASP A 296 -3.32 1.94 7.63
CA ASP A 296 -2.33 2.59 8.49
C ASP A 296 -2.86 2.60 9.92
N LEU A 297 -2.05 2.07 10.85
CA LEU A 297 -2.44 1.97 12.26
C LEU A 297 -1.68 2.99 13.12
N GLY A 298 -0.99 3.93 12.48
CA GLY A 298 -0.04 4.83 13.13
C GLY A 298 1.18 4.10 13.67
N ASP A 299 1.98 4.82 14.45
CA ASP A 299 3.19 4.27 15.06
C ASP A 299 2.87 3.74 16.46
N VAL A 300 2.65 2.43 16.56
CA VAL A 300 2.39 1.75 17.84
C VAL A 300 3.63 0.96 18.25
N LYS A 301 4.26 1.37 19.35
CA LYS A 301 5.40 0.64 19.92
C LYS A 301 4.91 -0.61 20.63
N MET A 302 5.33 -1.78 20.14
CA MET A 302 5.03 -3.07 20.73
C MET A 302 6.26 -3.59 21.48
N LYS A 303 6.05 -4.16 22.68
CA LYS A 303 7.07 -4.92 23.40
C LYS A 303 6.95 -6.39 23.00
N LEU A 304 8.08 -7.08 22.86
CA LEU A 304 8.09 -8.53 22.75
C LEU A 304 7.97 -9.11 24.16
N ASP A 305 6.92 -9.88 24.40
CA ASP A 305 6.70 -10.59 25.66
C ASP A 305 7.67 -11.77 25.74
N ASN A 306 8.89 -11.48 26.16
CA ASN A 306 9.86 -12.46 26.64
C ASN A 306 10.73 -11.75 27.68
N GLU A 307 10.62 -12.20 28.93
CA GLU A 307 11.09 -11.50 30.14
C GLU A 307 12.60 -11.18 30.13
N ASP A 308 13.39 -11.86 29.30
CA ASP A 308 14.86 -11.72 29.29
C ASP A 308 15.46 -10.94 28.11
N LYS A 309 14.66 -10.47 27.14
CA LYS A 309 15.22 -9.81 25.93
C LYS A 309 14.44 -8.56 25.54
N HIS A 310 15.01 -7.40 25.86
CA HIS A 310 14.57 -6.07 25.43
C HIS A 310 14.52 -5.92 23.90
N GLY A 311 13.43 -6.35 23.28
CA GLY A 311 13.07 -6.07 21.89
C GLY A 311 11.79 -5.25 21.84
N SER A 312 11.81 -4.12 21.12
CA SER A 312 10.60 -3.41 20.74
C SER A 312 10.59 -3.17 19.25
N PHE A 313 9.42 -3.25 18.64
CA PHE A 313 9.20 -2.91 17.25
C PHE A 313 8.06 -1.89 17.14
N ILE A 314 8.02 -1.18 16.02
CA ILE A 314 6.97 -0.22 15.73
C ILE A 314 6.03 -0.88 14.72
N LYS A 315 4.82 -1.18 15.16
CA LYS A 315 3.70 -1.51 14.28
C LYS A 315 3.34 -0.26 13.51
N ARG A 316 3.36 -0.35 12.17
CA ARG A 316 3.05 0.75 11.25
C ARG A 316 1.66 0.58 10.63
N GLY A 317 1.27 -0.66 10.35
CA GLY A 317 0.01 -0.95 9.69
C GLY A 317 -0.14 -2.42 9.36
N VAL A 318 -1.10 -2.73 8.49
CA VAL A 318 -1.36 -4.09 8.00
C VAL A 318 -1.81 -4.02 6.54
N ILE A 319 -1.35 -4.97 5.73
CA ILE A 319 -1.93 -5.25 4.41
C ILE A 319 -2.90 -6.41 4.59
N LYS A 320 -4.16 -6.18 4.24
CA LYS A 320 -5.23 -7.19 4.25
C LYS A 320 -5.50 -7.60 2.81
N SER A 321 -5.59 -8.89 2.51
CA SER A 321 -5.86 -9.34 1.13
C SER A 321 -6.55 -10.69 1.07
N TRP A 322 -7.35 -10.91 0.04
CA TRP A 322 -7.84 -12.24 -0.32
C TRP A 322 -6.85 -12.94 -1.23
N ASP A 323 -6.52 -14.18 -0.92
CA ASP A 323 -5.62 -15.06 -1.68
C ASP A 323 -6.38 -16.31 -2.11
N TYR A 324 -5.91 -16.94 -3.19
CA TYR A 324 -6.43 -18.20 -3.73
C TYR A 324 -5.58 -19.41 -3.32
N ILE A 325 -4.38 -19.19 -2.79
CA ILE A 325 -3.51 -20.26 -2.26
C ILE A 325 -3.75 -20.46 -0.77
N ASN A 326 -4.02 -21.71 -0.38
CA ASN A 326 -4.05 -22.09 1.03
C ASN A 326 -2.63 -22.20 1.59
N SER A 327 -2.35 -21.57 2.73
CA SER A 327 -1.08 -21.72 3.46
C SER A 327 -1.26 -22.19 4.90
N ASP A 328 -2.36 -22.88 5.22
CA ASP A 328 -2.72 -23.37 6.56
C ASP A 328 -1.60 -24.19 7.25
N GLN A 329 -0.53 -24.55 6.55
CA GLN A 329 0.66 -25.21 7.10
C GLN A 329 1.70 -24.26 7.73
N GLY A 330 1.36 -22.99 8.02
CA GLY A 330 2.28 -22.08 8.72
C GLY A 330 3.55 -21.74 7.94
N THR A 331 3.60 -22.07 6.64
CA THR A 331 4.74 -21.84 5.74
C THR A 331 4.89 -20.37 5.33
N GLY A 332 3.90 -19.53 5.66
CA GLY A 332 3.86 -18.12 5.26
C GLY A 332 3.84 -17.90 3.75
N ILE A 333 3.49 -18.93 2.96
CA ILE A 333 3.46 -18.83 1.50
C ILE A 333 2.27 -17.96 1.09
N VAL A 334 2.56 -16.98 0.24
CA VAL A 334 1.60 -16.07 -0.37
C VAL A 334 1.73 -16.24 -1.89
N SER A 335 0.63 -16.15 -2.63
CA SER A 335 0.70 -16.23 -4.10
C SER A 335 1.58 -15.12 -4.70
N GLU A 336 2.08 -15.37 -5.90
CA GLU A 336 2.91 -14.39 -6.62
C GLU A 336 2.15 -13.07 -6.79
N GLU A 337 0.89 -13.13 -7.23
CA GLU A 337 0.08 -11.94 -7.44
C GLU A 337 -0.17 -11.17 -6.16
N ILE A 338 -0.43 -11.85 -5.03
CA ILE A 338 -0.60 -11.16 -3.75
C ILE A 338 0.72 -10.56 -3.25
N SER A 339 1.87 -11.17 -3.56
CA SER A 339 3.18 -10.57 -3.31
C SER A 339 3.40 -9.30 -4.15
N ILE A 340 2.98 -9.30 -5.43
CA ILE A 340 3.00 -8.11 -6.30
C ILE A 340 2.05 -7.03 -5.76
N ILE A 341 0.83 -7.39 -5.38
CA ILE A 341 -0.16 -6.48 -4.78
C ILE A 341 0.37 -5.87 -3.48
N ALA A 342 1.06 -6.66 -2.65
CA ALA A 342 1.73 -6.15 -1.45
C ALA A 342 2.82 -5.12 -1.80
N CYS A 343 3.63 -5.35 -2.83
CA CYS A 343 4.59 -4.35 -3.33
C CYS A 343 3.89 -3.07 -3.78
N ILE A 344 2.78 -3.16 -4.51
CA ILE A 344 1.99 -2.01 -4.96
C ILE A 344 1.49 -1.20 -3.77
N LEU A 345 0.89 -1.85 -2.77
CA LEU A 345 0.42 -1.18 -1.56
C LEU A 345 1.55 -0.55 -0.76
N MET A 346 2.73 -1.19 -0.68
CA MET A 346 3.92 -0.60 -0.07
C MET A 346 4.42 0.65 -0.82
N VAL A 347 4.34 0.67 -2.15
CA VAL A 347 4.69 1.84 -2.99
C VAL A 347 3.73 3.00 -2.74
N LEU A 348 2.43 2.75 -2.79
CA LEU A 348 1.41 3.79 -2.59
C LEU A 348 1.45 4.32 -1.16
N ARG A 349 1.63 3.44 -0.16
CA ARG A 349 1.84 3.84 1.24
C ARG A 349 3.07 4.73 1.40
N GLU A 350 4.17 4.42 0.71
CA GLU A 350 5.37 5.26 0.75
C GLU A 350 5.14 6.63 0.12
N GLN A 351 4.43 6.69 -1.01
CA GLN A 351 4.07 7.95 -1.64
C GLN A 351 3.26 8.83 -0.68
N GLU A 352 2.24 8.28 -0.02
CA GLU A 352 1.46 8.99 0.99
C GLU A 352 2.30 9.45 2.19
N SER A 353 3.21 8.60 2.69
CA SER A 353 4.08 8.96 3.81
C SER A 353 4.98 10.15 3.49
N ARG A 354 5.47 10.25 2.24
CA ARG A 354 6.29 11.38 1.79
C ARG A 354 5.50 12.68 1.71
N LYS A 355 4.23 12.64 1.27
CA LYS A 355 3.34 13.81 1.27
C LYS A 355 3.08 14.31 2.69
N TYR A 356 2.65 13.42 3.58
CA TYR A 356 2.37 13.75 4.97
C TYR A 356 3.57 14.39 5.69
N LYS A 357 4.80 13.93 5.41
CA LYS A 357 6.02 14.55 5.95
C LYS A 357 6.31 15.93 5.35
N GLY A 358 6.01 16.13 4.06
CA GLY A 358 6.14 17.42 3.38
C GLY A 358 5.16 18.48 3.91
N ASP A 359 3.97 18.06 4.34
CA ASP A 359 2.94 18.95 4.90
C ASP A 359 3.26 19.41 6.33
N LYS A 360 4.13 18.69 7.06
CA LYS A 360 4.70 19.14 8.34
C LYS A 360 5.78 20.22 8.16
N LYS A 361 5.53 21.24 7.36
CA LYS A 361 6.26 22.49 7.53
C LYS A 361 5.97 22.99 8.95
N GLU A 362 7.02 23.29 9.70
CA GLU A 362 6.94 23.89 11.02
C GLU A 362 5.93 25.04 10.96
N MET A 363 4.81 24.90 11.68
CA MET A 363 4.11 26.08 12.15
C MET A 363 5.08 26.74 13.12
N VAL A 364 5.89 27.66 12.60
CA VAL A 364 6.56 28.66 13.40
C VAL A 364 5.43 29.36 14.15
N ARG A 365 5.28 29.02 15.43
CA ARG A 365 4.39 29.72 16.35
C ARG A 365 4.99 31.06 16.70
#